data_AF-A0A3L7PEC0-F1
#
_entry.id   AF-A0A3L7PEC0-F1
#
_cell.length_a   1.000
_cell.length_b   1.000
_cell.length_c   1.000
_cell.angle_alpha   90.00
_cell.angle_beta   90.00
_cell.angle_gamma   90.00
#
_symmetry.space_group_name_H-M   'P 1'
#
loop_
_entity.id
_entity.type
_entity.pdbx_description
1 polymer ?
#
loop_
_entity_poly.entity_id
_entity_poly.type
_entity_poly.pdbx_seq_one_letter_code
_entity_poly.pdbx_strand_id
1 'polypeptide(L)'
;MSPCGSHFNKGNSMSDVVEHTSPMMACMEVWGGNQSTQHSLSTLGLESWIYSQPYQQATGGGDVYFISSCATGRITRLLVADISGHGESLAQTGERLRDLMRRHVNHVEQRQFLAEMNREFGEVRHSGGFATAVAASFFSPDRRFTVTNAGHPPPLIYSNQIGHWAILDTSGDDNAEGLSDFPLGMLKEMKYGEQRVHAQPGDLLVFYTDSLIESRNAAGELLGPKGLLGLMKSVDPQRPGELISTLLEQISSLHPENLKDDDVTVLVVRPTGTGETVPLINRLKAPWLFLGASIRALLTGKKIPFPEFTWENSGGALLDVFSRAGRKNHPTKKQL
;
A
#
# COMPACT_ATOMS: atom_id res chain seq x y z
N MET A 1 -59.22 -9.35 36.36
CA MET A 1 -58.43 -9.81 37.52
C MET A 1 -57.25 -10.60 36.97
N SER A 2 -56.02 -10.10 37.15
CA SER A 2 -54.76 -10.84 36.91
C SER A 2 -54.67 -12.07 37.85
N PRO A 3 -53.72 -13.03 37.71
CA PRO A 3 -52.27 -12.77 37.81
C PRO A 3 -51.32 -13.75 37.07
N CYS A 4 -50.02 -13.56 37.38
CA CYS A 4 -48.81 -14.33 37.07
C CYS A 4 -48.03 -13.82 35.84
N GLY A 5 -46.83 -13.25 35.95
CA GLY A 5 -45.82 -13.34 37.01
C GLY A 5 -44.52 -13.86 36.39
N SER A 6 -43.80 -13.01 35.65
CA SER A 6 -42.55 -13.39 34.99
C SER A 6 -41.35 -13.12 35.91
N HIS A 7 -40.63 -14.20 36.20
CA HIS A 7 -39.38 -14.22 36.94
C HIS A 7 -38.29 -13.37 36.28
N PHE A 8 -37.70 -12.48 37.09
CA PHE A 8 -36.38 -11.92 36.89
C PHE A 8 -35.33 -13.03 36.97
N ASN A 9 -34.44 -13.13 35.98
CA ASN A 9 -33.15 -13.77 36.18
C ASN A 9 -32.05 -12.93 35.50
N LYS A 10 -31.06 -12.53 36.31
CA LYS A 10 -29.86 -11.80 35.91
C LYS A 10 -28.79 -12.83 35.49
N GLY A 11 -28.02 -12.53 34.44
CA GLY A 11 -26.73 -13.18 34.21
C GLY A 11 -26.18 -12.97 32.81
N ASN A 12 -25.05 -12.23 32.73
CA ASN A 12 -23.94 -12.20 31.74
C ASN A 12 -24.27 -12.21 30.24
N SER A 13 -23.62 -11.46 29.35
CA SER A 13 -22.17 -11.19 29.18
C SER A 13 -22.07 -10.03 28.16
N MET A 14 -21.38 -8.93 28.44
CA MET A 14 -20.02 -8.65 27.94
C MET A 14 -19.83 -8.96 26.44
N SER A 15 -20.03 -7.92 25.61
CA SER A 15 -19.23 -7.56 24.43
C SER A 15 -18.60 -8.69 23.62
N ASP A 16 -19.33 -9.17 22.60
CA ASP A 16 -18.72 -9.82 21.44
C ASP A 16 -18.40 -8.73 20.40
N VAL A 17 -17.24 -8.10 20.54
CA VAL A 17 -16.58 -7.46 19.39
C VAL A 17 -16.01 -8.60 18.57
N VAL A 18 -16.65 -8.92 17.45
CA VAL A 18 -16.10 -9.85 16.45
C VAL A 18 -14.84 -9.19 15.89
N GLU A 19 -13.69 -9.57 16.45
CA GLU A 19 -12.38 -9.16 15.97
C GLU A 19 -12.18 -9.80 14.59
N HIS A 20 -12.46 -9.03 13.53
CA HIS A 20 -12.17 -9.43 12.16
C HIS A 20 -10.66 -9.57 11.98
N THR A 21 -10.15 -10.77 12.27
CA THR A 21 -8.73 -11.09 12.10
C THR A 21 -8.44 -11.23 10.60
N SER A 22 -7.73 -10.24 10.06
CA SER A 22 -7.33 -10.24 8.65
C SER A 22 -6.27 -11.33 8.40
N PRO A 23 -6.38 -12.15 7.34
CA PRO A 23 -5.44 -13.23 7.04
C PRO A 23 -4.01 -12.70 6.85
N MET A 24 -3.03 -13.39 7.47
CA MET A 24 -1.62 -13.04 7.38
C MET A 24 -1.00 -13.54 6.07
N MET A 25 -0.34 -12.66 5.32
CA MET A 25 0.38 -13.01 4.10
C MET A 25 1.67 -13.78 4.38
N ALA A 26 1.97 -14.75 3.53
CA ALA A 26 3.22 -15.50 3.55
C ALA A 26 4.40 -14.66 3.04
N CYS A 27 5.63 -15.01 3.46
CA CYS A 27 6.83 -14.38 2.94
C CYS A 27 6.99 -14.65 1.43
N MET A 28 7.37 -13.63 0.67
CA MET A 28 7.48 -13.63 -0.81
C MET A 28 6.14 -13.80 -1.54
N GLU A 29 5.03 -13.61 -0.84
CA GLU A 29 3.71 -13.57 -1.46
C GLU A 29 3.45 -12.20 -2.09
N VAL A 30 2.79 -12.22 -3.25
CA VAL A 30 2.21 -11.05 -3.91
C VAL A 30 0.73 -11.33 -4.11
N TRP A 31 -0.11 -10.60 -3.39
CA TRP A 31 -1.56 -10.66 -3.47
C TRP A 31 -2.07 -9.44 -4.24
N GLY A 32 -3.14 -9.62 -5.00
CA GLY A 32 -3.78 -8.57 -5.77
C GLY A 32 -3.96 -8.91 -7.25
N GLY A 33 -4.52 -7.96 -7.99
CA GLY A 33 -4.97 -8.13 -9.38
C GLY A 33 -5.68 -6.88 -9.87
N ASN A 34 -6.64 -7.07 -10.76
CA ASN A 34 -7.50 -6.02 -11.35
C ASN A 34 -8.99 -6.40 -11.31
N GLN A 35 -9.38 -7.26 -10.37
CA GLN A 35 -10.74 -7.83 -10.31
C GLN A 35 -11.55 -7.20 -9.19
N SER A 36 -12.87 -7.41 -9.20
CA SER A 36 -13.71 -7.00 -8.07
C SER A 36 -13.23 -7.67 -6.79
N THR A 37 -13.04 -6.89 -5.72
CA THR A 37 -12.54 -7.39 -4.45
C THR A 37 -13.02 -6.52 -3.30
N GLN A 38 -13.33 -7.14 -2.17
CA GLN A 38 -13.46 -6.48 -0.88
C GLN A 38 -12.83 -7.38 0.17
N HIS A 39 -11.59 -7.07 0.55
CA HIS A 39 -10.79 -7.93 1.40
C HIS A 39 -9.99 -7.13 2.42
N SER A 40 -9.64 -7.80 3.51
CA SER A 40 -8.63 -7.33 4.44
C SER A 40 -7.49 -8.34 4.53
N LEU A 41 -6.27 -7.85 4.71
CA LEU A 41 -5.04 -8.62 4.74
C LEU A 41 -4.10 -8.05 5.80
N SER A 42 -3.28 -8.91 6.38
CA SER A 42 -2.25 -8.52 7.34
C SER A 42 -0.87 -8.92 6.83
N THR A 43 0.10 -8.04 7.09
CA THR A 43 1.53 -8.32 6.99
C THR A 43 2.18 -7.94 8.32
N LEU A 44 3.50 -8.13 8.47
CA LEU A 44 4.15 -7.83 9.75
C LEU A 44 4.07 -6.34 10.08
N GLY A 45 3.31 -5.97 11.11
CA GLY A 45 3.20 -4.59 11.56
C GLY A 45 2.26 -3.71 10.71
N LEU A 46 1.50 -4.29 9.77
CA LEU A 46 0.62 -3.54 8.88
C LEU A 46 -0.66 -4.33 8.56
N GLU A 47 -1.81 -3.71 8.79
CA GLU A 47 -3.11 -4.15 8.30
C GLU A 47 -3.50 -3.38 7.04
N SER A 48 -4.24 -4.02 6.16
CA SER A 48 -4.66 -3.45 4.88
C SER A 48 -6.09 -3.84 4.58
N TRP A 49 -6.90 -2.89 4.13
CA TRP A 49 -8.25 -3.09 3.61
C TRP A 49 -8.30 -2.59 2.18
N ILE A 50 -8.93 -3.36 1.31
CA ILE A 50 -9.01 -3.03 -0.09
C ILE A 50 -10.41 -3.26 -0.61
N TYR A 51 -10.85 -2.29 -1.40
CA TYR A 51 -12.00 -2.39 -2.27
C TYR A 51 -11.52 -2.10 -3.69
N SER A 52 -11.92 -2.94 -4.63
CA SER A 52 -11.78 -2.64 -6.05
C SER A 52 -13.04 -3.10 -6.77
N GLN A 53 -13.54 -2.30 -7.70
CA GLN A 53 -14.71 -2.60 -8.50
C GLN A 53 -14.46 -2.14 -9.94
N PRO A 54 -14.29 -3.09 -10.89
CA PRO A 54 -14.19 -2.74 -12.29
C PRO A 54 -15.47 -2.13 -12.84
N TYR A 55 -15.31 -1.25 -13.84
CA TYR A 55 -16.35 -0.60 -14.62
C TYR A 55 -17.35 -1.61 -15.16
N GLN A 56 -18.64 -1.28 -15.10
CA GLN A 56 -19.76 -2.12 -15.53
C GLN A 56 -19.74 -3.57 -14.98
N GLN A 57 -19.12 -3.80 -13.81
CA GLN A 57 -18.96 -5.14 -13.25
C GLN A 57 -18.22 -6.11 -14.19
N ALA A 58 -17.28 -5.59 -14.97
CA ALA A 58 -16.41 -6.40 -15.79
C ALA A 58 -15.61 -7.41 -14.94
N THR A 59 -15.11 -8.47 -15.58
CA THR A 59 -14.28 -9.48 -14.90
C THR A 59 -12.93 -8.91 -14.43
N GLY A 60 -12.46 -7.83 -15.05
CA GLY A 60 -11.33 -7.03 -14.59
C GLY A 60 -11.28 -5.67 -15.28
N GLY A 61 -10.57 -4.73 -14.66
CA GLY A 61 -10.42 -3.33 -15.10
C GLY A 61 -9.00 -2.93 -15.49
N GLY A 62 -8.82 -1.63 -15.75
CA GLY A 62 -7.54 -0.92 -15.86
C GLY A 62 -6.90 -0.62 -14.50
N ASP A 63 -7.70 -0.53 -13.43
CA ASP A 63 -7.18 -0.45 -12.07
C ASP A 63 -6.48 -1.75 -11.64
N VAL A 64 -5.26 -1.62 -11.11
CA VAL A 64 -4.52 -2.71 -10.46
C VAL A 64 -4.14 -2.33 -9.03
N TYR A 65 -4.14 -3.35 -8.18
CA TYR A 65 -3.71 -3.23 -6.79
C TYR A 65 -2.86 -4.43 -6.40
N PHE A 66 -1.72 -4.17 -5.76
CA PHE A 66 -0.85 -5.22 -5.24
C PHE A 66 -0.38 -4.94 -3.82
N ILE A 67 -0.36 -5.98 -3.01
CA ILE A 67 0.29 -6.03 -1.70
C ILE A 67 1.28 -7.18 -1.74
N SER A 68 2.49 -6.95 -1.24
CA SER A 68 3.50 -8.01 -1.15
C SER A 68 4.24 -7.97 0.18
N SER A 69 4.71 -9.14 0.61
CA SER A 69 5.50 -9.33 1.82
C SER A 69 6.89 -9.82 1.44
N CYS A 70 7.94 -9.06 1.75
CA CYS A 70 9.32 -9.33 1.36
C CYS A 70 10.32 -9.19 2.51
N ALA A 71 11.57 -9.60 2.28
CA ALA A 71 12.66 -9.56 3.26
C ALA A 71 12.30 -10.22 4.62
N THR A 72 11.93 -11.51 4.62
CA THR A 72 11.42 -12.22 5.82
C THR A 72 10.17 -11.59 6.43
N GLY A 73 9.36 -10.94 5.60
CA GLY A 73 8.12 -10.26 5.99
C GLY A 73 8.31 -8.89 6.63
N ARG A 74 9.52 -8.31 6.62
CA ARG A 74 9.79 -7.00 7.24
C ARG A 74 9.47 -5.81 6.35
N ILE A 75 9.43 -6.03 5.05
CA ILE A 75 9.07 -5.01 4.07
C ILE A 75 7.74 -5.44 3.47
N THR A 76 6.74 -4.57 3.59
CA THR A 76 5.49 -4.70 2.86
C THR A 76 5.50 -3.69 1.73
N ARG A 77 5.22 -4.12 0.50
CA ARG A 77 5.06 -3.18 -0.60
C ARG A 77 3.63 -3.13 -1.10
N LEU A 78 3.21 -1.92 -1.43
CA LEU A 78 1.90 -1.56 -1.91
C LEU A 78 2.06 -0.94 -3.30
N LEU A 79 1.17 -1.26 -4.21
CA LEU A 79 1.01 -0.59 -5.49
C LEU A 79 -0.48 -0.41 -5.76
N VAL A 80 -0.89 0.81 -6.08
CA VAL A 80 -2.16 1.09 -6.76
C VAL A 80 -1.81 1.79 -8.05
N ALA A 81 -2.36 1.34 -9.17
CA ALA A 81 -2.10 1.94 -10.46
C ALA A 81 -3.34 1.85 -11.35
N ASP A 82 -3.48 2.81 -12.25
CA ASP A 82 -4.49 2.82 -13.30
C ASP A 82 -3.77 2.73 -14.65
N ILE A 83 -4.12 1.71 -15.43
CA ILE A 83 -3.53 1.41 -16.73
C ILE A 83 -4.38 2.07 -17.82
N SER A 84 -3.78 3.00 -18.56
CA SER A 84 -4.41 3.59 -19.74
C SER A 84 -4.61 2.54 -20.86
N GLY A 85 -5.83 2.46 -21.39
CA GLY A 85 -6.18 1.59 -22.52
C GLY A 85 -7.59 1.00 -22.41
N HIS A 86 -7.91 0.03 -23.25
CA HIS A 86 -9.20 -0.68 -23.20
C HIS A 86 -9.05 -2.19 -23.48
N GLY A 87 -9.88 -2.99 -22.82
CA GLY A 87 -10.13 -4.41 -23.15
C GLY A 87 -9.02 -5.38 -22.74
N GLU A 88 -8.83 -6.45 -23.54
CA GLU A 88 -7.93 -7.59 -23.27
C GLU A 88 -6.46 -7.20 -23.05
N SER A 89 -6.05 -6.03 -23.57
CA SER A 89 -4.72 -5.46 -23.33
C SER A 89 -4.47 -5.08 -21.86
N LEU A 90 -5.51 -4.71 -21.10
CA LEU A 90 -5.40 -4.31 -19.69
C LEU A 90 -5.08 -5.51 -18.79
N ALA A 91 -5.73 -6.65 -19.03
CA ALA A 91 -5.49 -7.87 -18.24
C ALA A 91 -4.03 -8.34 -18.37
N GLN A 92 -3.49 -8.39 -19.59
CA GLN A 92 -2.09 -8.76 -19.83
C GLN A 92 -1.11 -7.75 -19.22
N THR A 93 -1.46 -6.46 -19.29
CA THR A 93 -0.65 -5.39 -18.72
C THR A 93 -0.63 -5.43 -17.19
N GLY A 94 -1.77 -5.74 -16.55
CA GLY A 94 -1.87 -5.96 -15.11
C GLY A 94 -1.10 -7.19 -14.63
N GLU A 95 -1.18 -8.31 -15.37
CA GLU A 95 -0.34 -9.49 -15.11
C GLU A 95 1.14 -9.15 -15.22
N ARG A 96 1.53 -8.33 -16.22
CA ARG A 96 2.91 -7.90 -16.36
C ARG A 96 3.37 -7.04 -15.20
N LEU A 97 2.57 -6.07 -14.75
CA LEU A 97 2.88 -5.26 -13.56
C LEU A 97 3.02 -6.15 -12.32
N ARG A 98 2.18 -7.17 -12.17
CA ARG A 98 2.29 -8.15 -11.09
C ARG A 98 3.62 -8.91 -11.14
N ASP A 99 4.03 -9.35 -12.33
CA ASP A 99 5.31 -10.04 -12.54
C ASP A 99 6.51 -9.14 -12.24
N LEU A 100 6.46 -7.86 -12.64
CA LEU A 100 7.47 -6.85 -12.31
C LEU A 100 7.55 -6.61 -10.81
N MET A 101 6.40 -6.40 -10.17
CA MET A 101 6.32 -6.27 -8.71
C MET A 101 6.97 -7.47 -8.01
N ARG A 102 6.67 -8.69 -8.47
CA ARG A 102 7.22 -9.91 -7.91
C ARG A 102 8.72 -10.07 -8.14
N ARG A 103 9.22 -9.66 -9.31
CA ARG A 103 10.65 -9.69 -9.66
C ARG A 103 11.45 -8.73 -8.81
N HIS A 104 10.94 -7.52 -8.62
CA HIS A 104 11.66 -6.46 -7.93
C HIS A 104 11.32 -6.32 -6.45
N VAL A 105 10.50 -7.22 -5.90
CA VAL A 105 9.98 -7.16 -4.51
C VAL A 105 11.09 -7.04 -3.45
N ASN A 106 12.30 -7.53 -3.74
CA ASN A 106 13.43 -7.53 -2.81
C ASN A 106 14.34 -6.30 -2.89
N HIS A 107 14.12 -5.34 -3.80
CA HIS A 107 14.90 -4.10 -3.78
C HIS A 107 14.64 -3.37 -2.44
N VAL A 108 15.69 -2.93 -1.76
CA VAL A 108 15.52 -2.21 -0.49
C VAL A 108 15.07 -0.77 -0.76
N GLU A 109 15.51 -0.20 -1.87
CA GLU A 109 15.24 1.18 -2.24
C GLU A 109 13.96 1.32 -3.09
N GLN A 110 13.04 2.16 -2.63
CA GLN A 110 11.75 2.42 -3.27
C GLN A 110 11.90 3.07 -4.66
N ARG A 111 12.80 4.05 -4.77
CA ARG A 111 13.06 4.75 -6.05
C ARG A 111 13.59 3.81 -7.12
N GLN A 112 14.57 2.98 -6.75
CA GLN A 112 15.12 1.99 -7.67
C GLN A 112 14.05 0.99 -8.10
N PHE A 113 13.21 0.52 -7.16
CA PHE A 113 12.09 -0.34 -7.48
C PHE A 113 11.17 0.26 -8.55
N LEU A 114 10.73 1.51 -8.38
CA LEU A 114 9.80 2.12 -9.32
C LEU A 114 10.46 2.48 -10.66
N ALA A 115 11.73 2.90 -10.64
CA ALA A 115 12.50 3.17 -11.87
C ALA A 115 12.66 1.90 -12.72
N GLU A 116 12.92 0.76 -12.09
CA GLU A 116 13.00 -0.54 -12.76
C GLU A 116 11.63 -0.99 -13.29
N MET A 117 10.56 -0.80 -12.50
CA MET A 117 9.20 -1.03 -13.01
C MET A 117 8.91 -0.15 -14.23
N ASN A 118 9.25 1.14 -14.21
CA ASN A 118 9.04 2.06 -15.32
C ASN A 118 9.77 1.59 -16.59
N ARG A 119 11.07 1.24 -16.46
CA ARG A 119 11.89 0.80 -17.58
C ARG A 119 11.30 -0.46 -18.22
N GLU A 120 11.05 -1.49 -17.42
CA GLU A 120 10.55 -2.76 -17.93
C GLU A 120 9.10 -2.67 -18.43
N PHE A 121 8.26 -1.88 -17.78
CA PHE A 121 6.90 -1.63 -18.26
C PHE A 121 6.91 -0.95 -19.63
N GLY A 122 7.80 0.03 -19.83
CA GLY A 122 7.99 0.71 -21.11
C GLY A 122 8.47 -0.19 -22.24
N GLU A 123 9.21 -1.26 -21.93
CA GLU A 123 9.69 -2.24 -22.92
C GLU A 123 8.64 -3.27 -23.34
N VAL A 124 7.70 -3.58 -22.44
CA VAL A 124 6.76 -4.71 -22.60
C VAL A 124 5.37 -4.26 -23.01
N ARG A 125 5.02 -2.99 -22.79
CA ARG A 125 3.72 -2.43 -23.20
C ARG A 125 3.49 -2.55 -24.71
N HIS A 126 2.26 -2.89 -25.10
CA HIS A 126 1.83 -2.78 -26.48
C HIS A 126 1.53 -1.32 -26.82
N SER A 127 2.16 -0.80 -27.89
CA SER A 127 1.86 0.47 -28.57
C SER A 127 1.30 1.60 -27.68
N GLY A 128 2.14 2.24 -26.88
CA GLY A 128 1.85 3.56 -26.30
C GLY A 128 1.09 3.60 -24.96
N GLY A 129 0.68 2.48 -24.37
CA GLY A 129 -0.02 2.45 -23.07
C GLY A 129 0.87 2.88 -21.90
N PHE A 130 0.42 3.77 -21.02
CA PHE A 130 1.10 4.13 -19.77
C PHE A 130 0.27 3.70 -18.56
N ALA A 131 0.85 3.71 -17.37
CA ALA A 131 0.09 3.51 -16.14
C ALA A 131 0.41 4.61 -15.14
N THR A 132 -0.61 5.29 -14.63
CA THR A 132 -0.42 6.12 -13.44
C THR A 132 -0.25 5.17 -12.25
N ALA A 133 0.68 5.44 -11.33
CA ALA A 133 0.90 4.54 -10.21
C ALA A 133 1.33 5.26 -8.94
N VAL A 134 0.87 4.79 -7.80
CA VAL A 134 1.45 5.12 -6.50
C VAL A 134 1.96 3.85 -5.84
N ALA A 135 3.23 3.87 -5.45
CA ALA A 135 3.90 2.76 -4.81
C ALA A 135 4.34 3.16 -3.41
N ALA A 136 4.22 2.25 -2.45
CA ALA A 136 4.73 2.47 -1.09
C ALA A 136 5.45 1.23 -0.54
N SER A 137 6.56 1.44 0.16
CA SER A 137 7.23 0.43 0.98
C SER A 137 7.04 0.76 2.45
N PHE A 138 6.53 -0.19 3.24
CA PHE A 138 6.45 -0.13 4.68
C PHE A 138 7.54 -0.99 5.31
N PHE A 139 8.44 -0.39 6.08
CA PHE A 139 9.44 -1.10 6.85
C PHE A 139 8.96 -1.28 8.29
N SER A 140 8.56 -2.51 8.62
CA SER A 140 7.96 -2.88 9.91
C SER A 140 8.79 -2.49 11.15
N PRO A 141 10.14 -2.68 11.17
CA PRO A 141 10.94 -2.43 12.37
C PRO A 141 10.97 -0.97 12.87
N ASP A 142 10.82 0.02 12.00
CA ASP A 142 10.77 1.45 12.38
C ASP A 142 9.46 2.15 11.98
N ARG A 143 8.48 1.38 11.48
CA ARG A 143 7.16 1.85 11.01
C ARG A 143 7.25 2.99 10.00
N ARG A 144 8.22 2.91 9.10
CA ARG A 144 8.42 3.91 8.05
C ARG A 144 7.77 3.50 6.74
N PHE A 145 6.92 4.36 6.21
CA PHE A 145 6.53 4.33 4.80
C PHE A 145 7.53 5.14 3.97
N THR A 146 7.84 4.62 2.78
CA THR A 146 8.47 5.36 1.69
C THR A 146 7.53 5.29 0.50
N VAL A 147 6.95 6.43 0.14
CA VAL A 147 5.92 6.55 -0.90
C VAL A 147 6.52 7.24 -2.11
N THR A 148 6.20 6.74 -3.30
CA THR A 148 6.59 7.33 -4.57
C THR A 148 5.38 7.37 -5.48
N ASN A 149 5.21 8.49 -6.19
CA ASN A 149 4.08 8.72 -7.08
C ASN A 149 4.58 8.88 -8.53
N ALA A 150 3.93 8.19 -9.47
CA ALA A 150 4.14 8.22 -10.90
C ALA A 150 2.85 8.68 -11.58
N GLY A 151 2.52 9.97 -11.44
CA GLY A 151 1.38 10.61 -12.09
C GLY A 151 0.01 10.16 -11.58
N HIS A 152 -0.09 9.58 -10.39
CA HIS A 152 -1.31 9.09 -9.77
C HIS A 152 -1.87 10.10 -8.74
N PRO A 153 -3.17 10.02 -8.36
CA PRO A 153 -3.68 10.82 -7.26
C PRO A 153 -2.86 10.68 -5.97
N PRO A 154 -2.53 11.79 -5.28
CA PRO A 154 -1.73 11.74 -4.07
C PRO A 154 -2.50 11.05 -2.94
N PRO A 155 -1.87 10.14 -2.17
CA PRO A 155 -2.52 9.46 -1.06
C PRO A 155 -3.03 10.44 0.01
N LEU A 156 -4.00 10.01 0.79
CA LEU A 156 -4.40 10.71 2.01
C LEU A 156 -3.72 10.08 3.22
N ILE A 157 -3.41 10.89 4.22
CA ILE A 157 -2.85 10.44 5.50
C ILE A 157 -3.69 10.97 6.65
N TYR A 158 -4.04 10.08 7.57
CA TYR A 158 -4.60 10.42 8.88
C TYR A 158 -3.53 10.31 9.95
N SER A 159 -3.32 11.37 10.71
CA SER A 159 -2.52 11.33 11.93
C SER A 159 -3.43 11.11 13.13
N ASN A 160 -3.27 9.99 13.82
CA ASN A 160 -4.00 9.68 15.05
C ASN A 160 -3.59 10.58 16.21
N GLN A 161 -2.34 11.03 16.24
CA GLN A 161 -1.85 11.95 17.27
C GLN A 161 -2.55 13.32 17.20
N ILE A 162 -2.79 13.83 15.99
CA ILE A 162 -3.36 15.16 15.76
C ILE A 162 -4.88 15.08 15.51
N GLY A 163 -5.39 13.93 15.09
CA GLY A 163 -6.79 13.74 14.74
C GLY A 163 -7.16 14.40 13.41
N HIS A 164 -6.26 14.38 12.42
CA HIS A 164 -6.41 15.17 11.20
C HIS A 164 -6.01 14.40 9.93
N TRP A 165 -6.82 14.58 8.88
CA TRP A 165 -6.55 14.10 7.53
C TRP A 165 -5.82 15.15 6.70
N ALA A 166 -4.79 14.76 5.96
CA ALA A 166 -4.09 15.60 5.00
C ALA A 166 -3.86 14.86 3.68
N ILE A 167 -3.64 15.60 2.60
CA ILE A 167 -3.07 15.05 1.37
C ILE A 167 -1.58 14.82 1.62
N LEU A 168 -1.09 13.63 1.35
CA LEU A 168 0.33 13.31 1.43
C LEU A 168 1.03 13.94 0.22
N ASP A 169 1.84 14.96 0.49
CA ASP A 169 2.68 15.54 -0.54
C ASP A 169 3.70 14.50 -1.02
N THR A 170 3.61 14.16 -2.30
CA THR A 170 4.48 13.20 -2.98
C THR A 170 5.28 13.85 -4.10
N SER A 171 5.14 15.16 -4.28
CA SER A 171 6.08 15.91 -5.11
C SER A 171 7.47 15.72 -4.50
N GLY A 172 8.41 15.25 -5.32
CA GLY A 172 9.76 15.01 -4.88
C GLY A 172 10.41 16.27 -4.30
N ASP A 173 11.62 16.13 -3.76
CA ASP A 173 12.45 17.27 -3.37
C ASP A 173 12.54 18.22 -4.58
N ASP A 174 11.90 19.40 -4.50
CA ASP A 174 11.75 20.42 -5.58
C ASP A 174 13.09 20.87 -6.20
N ASN A 175 14.20 20.40 -5.65
CA ASN A 175 15.56 20.61 -6.10
C ASN A 175 16.01 19.64 -7.21
N ALA A 176 15.17 18.70 -7.65
CA ALA A 176 15.47 17.85 -8.78
C ALA A 176 15.30 18.62 -10.10
N GLU A 177 16.40 19.10 -10.68
CA GLU A 177 16.38 19.66 -12.04
C GLU A 177 15.88 18.59 -13.03
N GLY A 178 14.73 18.84 -13.66
CA GLY A 178 14.17 18.02 -14.75
C GLY A 178 12.70 17.63 -14.59
N LEU A 179 12.20 16.81 -15.51
CA LEU A 179 10.87 16.20 -15.46
C LEU A 179 10.87 15.07 -14.41
N SER A 180 9.94 15.10 -13.44
CA SER A 180 9.76 14.04 -12.43
C SER A 180 8.33 13.51 -12.42
N ASP A 181 8.15 12.33 -11.83
CA ASP A 181 6.84 11.81 -11.41
C ASP A 181 5.83 11.59 -12.56
N PHE A 182 6.33 11.33 -13.77
CA PHE A 182 5.50 10.96 -14.92
C PHE A 182 4.98 9.50 -14.82
N PRO A 183 3.81 9.20 -15.41
CA PRO A 183 3.28 7.84 -15.47
C PRO A 183 4.28 6.81 -15.99
N LEU A 184 4.17 5.59 -15.48
CA LEU A 184 5.01 4.46 -15.87
C LEU A 184 4.92 4.20 -17.37
N GLY A 185 6.07 3.98 -17.99
CA GLY A 185 6.21 3.70 -19.42
C GLY A 185 6.14 4.93 -20.32
N MET A 186 5.82 6.12 -19.80
CA MET A 186 5.72 7.33 -20.62
C MET A 186 7.10 7.81 -21.12
N LEU A 187 8.10 7.78 -20.24
CA LEU A 187 9.48 8.15 -20.53
C LEU A 187 10.42 7.03 -20.07
N LYS A 188 11.43 6.70 -20.88
CA LYS A 188 12.30 5.53 -20.64
C LYS A 188 13.13 5.65 -19.36
N GLU A 189 13.67 6.84 -19.10
CA GLU A 189 14.44 7.15 -17.91
C GLU A 189 13.70 8.19 -17.10
N MET A 190 13.21 7.80 -15.92
CA MET A 190 12.46 8.66 -15.03
C MET A 190 13.05 8.65 -13.63
N LYS A 191 13.19 9.84 -13.07
CA LYS A 191 13.42 10.02 -11.64
C LYS A 191 12.08 10.22 -10.98
N TYR A 192 11.89 9.49 -9.88
CA TYR A 192 10.71 9.61 -9.05
C TYR A 192 11.08 10.19 -7.70
N GLY A 193 10.24 11.09 -7.20
CA GLY A 193 10.30 11.59 -5.85
C GLY A 193 10.15 10.46 -4.83
N GLU A 194 10.52 10.73 -3.58
CA GLU A 194 10.10 9.84 -2.49
C GLU A 194 9.71 10.67 -1.30
N GLN A 195 8.62 10.28 -0.66
CA GLN A 195 8.18 10.86 0.59
C GLN A 195 8.28 9.82 1.69
N ARG A 196 8.96 10.17 2.78
CA ARG A 196 9.14 9.28 3.93
C ARG A 196 8.25 9.71 5.08
N VAL A 197 7.43 8.78 5.57
CA VAL A 197 6.51 9.01 6.69
C VAL A 197 6.84 8.03 7.80
N HIS A 198 7.13 8.54 9.00
CA HIS A 198 7.21 7.72 10.21
C HIS A 198 5.80 7.61 10.80
N ALA A 199 5.10 6.53 10.49
CA ALA A 199 3.72 6.36 10.89
C ALA A 199 3.63 5.70 12.27
N GLN A 200 2.77 6.23 13.13
CA GLN A 200 2.51 5.66 14.44
C GLN A 200 1.32 4.70 14.37
N PRO A 201 1.20 3.77 15.34
CA PRO A 201 0.01 2.95 15.45
C PRO A 201 -1.26 3.81 15.49
N GLY A 202 -2.25 3.45 14.67
CA GLY A 202 -3.50 4.19 14.51
C GLY A 202 -3.49 5.25 13.40
N ASP A 203 -2.33 5.63 12.87
CA ASP A 203 -2.28 6.42 11.63
C ASP A 203 -2.84 5.60 10.46
N LEU A 204 -3.38 6.28 9.45
CA LEU A 204 -3.89 5.64 8.23
C LEU A 204 -3.27 6.26 6.99
N LEU A 205 -2.96 5.45 6.00
CA LEU A 205 -2.72 5.91 4.64
C LEU A 205 -3.82 5.36 3.73
N VAL A 206 -4.32 6.19 2.82
CA VAL A 206 -5.37 5.84 1.85
C VAL A 206 -4.85 6.11 0.45
N PHE A 207 -4.71 5.06 -0.34
CA PHE A 207 -4.38 5.09 -1.76
C PHE A 207 -5.67 4.84 -2.55
N TYR A 208 -5.86 5.54 -3.64
CA TYR A 208 -7.11 5.50 -4.40
C TYR A 208 -6.87 5.89 -5.85
N THR A 209 -7.75 5.42 -6.74
CA THR A 209 -7.77 5.80 -8.16
C THR A 209 -8.62 7.04 -8.39
N ASP A 210 -8.41 7.68 -9.54
CA ASP A 210 -8.92 9.01 -9.87
C ASP A 210 -10.46 9.09 -9.87
N SER A 211 -11.17 7.99 -10.10
CA SER A 211 -12.64 7.90 -9.99
C SER A 211 -13.22 8.49 -8.69
N LEU A 212 -12.48 8.51 -7.58
CA LEU A 212 -12.90 9.20 -6.36
C LEU A 212 -12.85 10.74 -6.46
N ILE A 213 -11.79 11.30 -7.07
CA ILE A 213 -11.62 12.75 -7.21
C ILE A 213 -12.33 13.30 -8.45
N GLU A 214 -12.60 12.46 -9.44
CA GLU A 214 -13.38 12.78 -10.63
C GLU A 214 -14.89 12.61 -10.42
N SER A 215 -15.31 12.01 -9.30
CA SER A 215 -16.70 12.03 -8.85
C SER A 215 -17.19 13.46 -8.62
N ARG A 216 -18.51 13.67 -8.74
CA ARG A 216 -19.14 14.98 -8.71
C ARG A 216 -19.78 15.31 -7.37
N ASN A 217 -19.75 16.57 -6.99
CA ASN A 217 -20.54 17.10 -5.88
C ASN A 217 -22.02 17.29 -6.30
N ALA A 218 -22.87 17.73 -5.37
CA ALA A 218 -24.29 17.97 -5.63
C ALA A 218 -24.58 19.07 -6.67
N ALA A 219 -23.60 19.92 -6.98
CA ALA A 219 -23.69 20.92 -8.04
C ALA A 219 -23.21 20.39 -9.41
N GLY A 220 -22.76 19.13 -9.48
CA GLY A 220 -22.24 18.50 -10.69
C GLY A 220 -20.77 18.82 -10.99
N GLU A 221 -20.07 19.52 -10.09
CA GLU A 221 -18.65 19.85 -10.24
C GLU A 221 -17.77 18.71 -9.73
N LEU A 222 -16.58 18.53 -10.31
CA LEU A 222 -15.61 17.52 -9.84
C LEU A 222 -15.24 17.79 -8.38
N LEU A 223 -15.21 16.75 -7.55
CA LEU A 223 -14.82 16.82 -6.14
C LEU A 223 -13.38 17.31 -5.99
N GLY A 224 -12.49 16.76 -6.83
CA GLY A 224 -11.06 16.94 -6.73
C GLY A 224 -10.49 16.45 -5.39
N PRO A 225 -9.16 16.59 -5.19
CA PRO A 225 -8.50 16.16 -3.96
C PRO A 225 -9.04 16.86 -2.69
N LYS A 226 -9.44 18.13 -2.80
CA LYS A 226 -9.98 18.91 -1.68
C LYS A 226 -11.38 18.45 -1.26
N GLY A 227 -12.24 18.14 -2.23
CA GLY A 227 -13.58 17.62 -1.96
C GLY A 227 -13.50 16.26 -1.28
N LEU A 228 -12.66 15.35 -1.81
CA LEU A 228 -12.41 14.04 -1.22
C LEU A 228 -11.87 14.17 0.22
N LEU A 229 -10.88 15.04 0.44
CA LEU A 229 -10.36 15.32 1.79
C LEU A 229 -11.46 15.84 2.75
N GLY A 230 -12.40 16.63 2.23
CA GLY A 230 -13.57 17.10 2.98
C GLY A 230 -14.44 15.94 3.48
N LEU A 231 -14.75 14.97 2.61
CA LEU A 231 -15.54 13.79 2.95
C LEU A 231 -14.83 12.91 4.00
N MET A 232 -13.52 12.74 3.86
CA MET A 232 -12.72 11.96 4.82
C MET A 232 -12.77 12.49 6.25
N LYS A 233 -12.99 13.80 6.44
CA LYS A 233 -13.13 14.41 7.78
C LYS A 233 -14.38 13.94 8.53
N SER A 234 -15.41 13.50 7.82
CA SER A 234 -16.62 12.91 8.40
C SER A 234 -16.55 11.40 8.59
N VAL A 235 -15.52 10.73 8.07
CA VAL A 235 -15.35 9.29 8.22
C VAL A 235 -14.57 8.98 9.49
N ASP A 236 -15.08 8.05 10.30
CA ASP A 236 -14.46 7.64 11.56
C ASP A 236 -13.18 6.81 11.29
N PRO A 237 -11.98 7.35 11.62
CA PRO A 237 -10.72 6.67 11.36
C PRO A 237 -10.47 5.50 12.32
N GLN A 238 -11.24 5.35 13.41
CA GLN A 238 -11.06 4.25 14.35
C GLN A 238 -11.64 2.92 13.84
N ARG A 239 -12.48 2.97 12.80
CA ARG A 239 -13.12 1.80 12.17
C ARG A 239 -12.68 1.67 10.71
N PRO A 240 -11.39 1.35 10.45
CA PRO A 240 -10.85 1.31 9.09
C PRO A 240 -11.54 0.27 8.18
N GLY A 241 -12.13 -0.79 8.75
CA GLY A 241 -12.92 -1.76 7.98
C GLY A 241 -14.23 -1.19 7.40
N GLU A 242 -14.77 -0.12 8.00
CA GLU A 242 -15.97 0.58 7.52
C GLU A 242 -15.63 1.89 6.79
N LEU A 243 -14.37 2.34 6.84
CA LEU A 243 -13.94 3.59 6.25
C LEU A 243 -14.22 3.62 4.74
N ILE A 244 -13.88 2.52 4.04
CA ILE A 244 -14.06 2.45 2.58
C ILE A 244 -15.54 2.47 2.22
N SER A 245 -16.38 1.63 2.85
CA SER A 245 -17.82 1.59 2.53
C SER A 245 -18.48 2.93 2.83
N THR A 246 -18.16 3.55 3.98
CA THR A 246 -18.70 4.86 4.35
C THR A 246 -18.29 5.95 3.35
N LEU A 247 -17.05 5.94 2.89
CA LEU A 247 -16.56 6.89 1.89
C LEU A 247 -17.29 6.73 0.55
N LEU A 248 -17.40 5.50 0.06
CA LEU A 248 -18.06 5.21 -1.23
C LEU A 248 -19.56 5.53 -1.19
N GLU A 249 -20.23 5.26 -0.06
CA GLU A 249 -21.63 5.66 0.16
C GLU A 249 -21.80 7.18 0.15
N GLN A 250 -20.92 7.92 0.83
CA GLN A 250 -20.93 9.39 0.79
C GLN A 250 -20.76 9.91 -0.64
N ILE A 251 -19.76 9.42 -1.38
CA ILE A 251 -19.51 9.84 -2.77
C ILE A 251 -20.72 9.50 -3.66
N SER A 252 -21.27 8.29 -3.57
CA SER A 252 -22.45 7.86 -4.34
C SER A 252 -23.67 8.74 -4.07
N SER A 253 -23.83 9.23 -2.83
CA SER A 253 -24.98 10.06 -2.45
C SER A 253 -24.94 11.49 -3.02
N LEU A 254 -23.77 11.97 -3.44
CA LEU A 254 -23.61 13.34 -3.94
C LEU A 254 -24.15 13.53 -5.35
N HIS A 255 -24.03 12.51 -6.21
CA HIS A 255 -24.47 12.58 -7.61
C HIS A 255 -24.76 11.18 -8.16
N PRO A 256 -25.85 10.98 -8.93
CA PRO A 256 -26.32 9.65 -9.36
C PRO A 256 -25.35 8.87 -10.25
N GLU A 257 -24.48 9.56 -10.99
CA GLU A 257 -23.49 8.93 -11.89
C GLU A 257 -22.14 8.62 -11.22
N ASN A 258 -21.94 9.02 -9.94
CA ASN A 258 -20.68 8.76 -9.27
C ASN A 258 -20.39 7.26 -9.13
N LEU A 259 -19.12 6.89 -9.27
CA LEU A 259 -18.61 5.52 -9.12
C LEU A 259 -19.18 4.49 -10.12
N LYS A 260 -19.79 4.95 -11.21
CA LYS A 260 -20.37 4.07 -12.25
C LYS A 260 -19.66 4.13 -13.58
N ASP A 261 -18.94 5.22 -13.86
CA ASP A 261 -18.37 5.52 -15.16
C ASP A 261 -16.91 5.07 -15.32
N ASP A 262 -16.30 4.56 -14.26
CA ASP A 262 -14.89 4.13 -14.25
C ASP A 262 -14.64 3.00 -13.23
N ASP A 263 -13.44 2.44 -13.24
CA ASP A 263 -12.96 1.55 -12.18
C ASP A 263 -12.80 2.31 -10.85
N VAL A 264 -13.07 1.64 -9.75
CA VAL A 264 -12.95 2.23 -8.41
C VAL A 264 -12.07 1.36 -7.55
N THR A 265 -10.93 1.87 -7.12
CA THR A 265 -10.02 1.17 -6.22
C THR A 265 -9.63 2.05 -5.03
N VAL A 266 -9.73 1.48 -3.83
CA VAL A 266 -9.34 2.11 -2.56
C VAL A 266 -8.57 1.11 -1.72
N LEU A 267 -7.36 1.49 -1.32
CA LEU A 267 -6.50 0.73 -0.41
C LEU A 267 -6.22 1.57 0.84
N VAL A 268 -6.69 1.09 1.99
CA VAL A 268 -6.43 1.68 3.30
C VAL A 268 -5.42 0.82 4.02
N VAL A 269 -4.39 1.43 4.60
CA VAL A 269 -3.41 0.71 5.42
C VAL A 269 -3.23 1.35 6.78
N ARG A 270 -3.06 0.51 7.80
CA ARG A 270 -2.88 0.91 9.20
C ARG A 270 -1.65 0.24 9.78
N PRO A 271 -0.60 0.99 10.17
CA PRO A 271 0.48 0.45 10.98
C PRO A 271 -0.07 -0.05 12.30
N THR A 272 0.29 -1.27 12.65
CA THR A 272 -0.05 -1.85 13.94
C THR A 272 1.10 -1.67 14.93
N GLY A 273 0.77 -1.66 16.22
CA GLY A 273 1.79 -1.69 17.27
C GLY A 273 2.53 -3.03 17.37
N THR A 274 2.09 -4.06 16.64
CA THR A 274 2.58 -5.46 16.72
C THR A 274 3.96 -5.68 16.09
N GLY A 275 4.73 -4.62 15.86
CA GLY A 275 6.17 -4.69 15.59
C GLY A 275 7.01 -5.12 16.81
N GLU A 276 6.46 -5.95 17.71
CA GLU A 276 7.24 -6.51 18.82
C GLU A 276 8.27 -7.47 18.24
N THR A 277 9.50 -6.96 18.19
CA THR A 277 10.77 -7.67 18.05
C THR A 277 10.67 -9.00 17.31
N VAL A 278 10.93 -9.01 16.00
CA VAL A 278 11.35 -10.25 15.33
C VAL A 278 12.42 -10.90 16.23
N PRO A 279 12.15 -12.06 16.87
CA PRO A 279 13.04 -12.59 17.88
C PRO A 279 14.45 -12.67 17.31
N LEU A 280 15.50 -12.44 18.12
CA LEU A 280 16.89 -12.50 17.65
C LEU A 280 17.17 -13.80 16.87
N ILE A 281 16.48 -14.89 17.24
CA ILE A 281 16.52 -16.17 16.55
C ILE A 281 16.01 -16.12 15.10
N ASN A 282 14.98 -15.33 14.80
CA ASN A 282 14.47 -15.10 13.44
C ASN A 282 15.35 -14.13 12.66
N ARG A 283 16.07 -13.22 13.34
CA ARG A 283 17.15 -12.42 12.73
C ARG A 283 18.33 -13.30 12.31
N LEU A 284 18.71 -14.25 13.16
CA LEU A 284 19.77 -15.23 12.89
C LEU A 284 19.36 -16.31 11.88
N LYS A 285 18.07 -16.63 11.80
CA LYS A 285 17.51 -17.58 10.82
C LYS A 285 17.16 -16.97 9.48
N ALA A 286 17.13 -15.64 9.32
CA ALA A 286 16.80 -15.01 8.04
C ALA A 286 17.67 -15.50 6.86
N PRO A 287 19.00 -15.69 7.02
CA PRO A 287 19.83 -16.32 5.99
C PRO A 287 19.42 -17.76 5.68
N TRP A 288 19.01 -18.54 6.68
CA TRP A 288 18.59 -19.93 6.54
C TRP A 288 17.18 -20.08 5.96
N LEU A 289 16.27 -19.15 6.26
CA LEU A 289 14.93 -19.08 5.66
C LEU A 289 15.03 -18.66 4.18
N PHE A 290 15.91 -17.71 3.88
CA PHE A 290 16.25 -17.34 2.51
C PHE A 290 16.86 -18.53 1.75
N LEU A 291 17.80 -19.26 2.37
CA LEU A 291 18.39 -20.47 1.82
C LEU A 291 17.34 -21.58 1.62
N GLY A 292 16.43 -21.78 2.57
CA GLY A 292 15.36 -22.78 2.49
C GLY A 292 14.33 -22.47 1.40
N ALA A 293 13.95 -21.19 1.23
CA ALA A 293 13.12 -20.75 0.11
C ALA A 293 13.84 -20.95 -1.23
N SER A 294 15.15 -20.69 -1.28
CA SER A 294 15.99 -20.91 -2.46
C SER A 294 16.08 -22.39 -2.85
N ILE A 295 16.29 -23.29 -1.88
CA ILE A 295 16.32 -24.75 -2.10
C ILE A 295 14.95 -25.27 -2.56
N ARG A 296 13.85 -24.80 -1.96
CA ARG A 296 12.49 -25.23 -2.33
C ARG A 296 12.10 -24.77 -3.74
N ALA A 297 12.57 -23.61 -4.18
CA ALA A 297 12.35 -23.11 -5.53
C ALA A 297 13.22 -23.86 -6.58
N LEU A 298 14.46 -24.23 -6.23
CA LEU A 298 15.29 -25.14 -7.04
C LEU A 298 14.64 -26.51 -7.25
N LEU A 299 13.99 -27.06 -6.21
CA LEU A 299 13.31 -28.36 -6.27
C LEU A 299 11.99 -28.34 -7.05
N THR A 300 11.38 -27.18 -7.25
CA THR A 300 10.07 -27.03 -7.92
C THR A 300 10.17 -26.50 -9.35
N GLY A 301 11.39 -26.27 -9.87
CA GLY A 301 11.62 -25.82 -11.25
C GLY A 301 11.14 -24.40 -11.55
N LYS A 302 10.73 -23.62 -10.55
CA LYS A 302 10.34 -22.21 -10.72
C LYS A 302 11.60 -21.33 -10.71
N LYS A 303 11.78 -20.53 -11.76
CA LYS A 303 12.87 -19.52 -11.84
C LYS A 303 12.76 -18.55 -10.66
N ILE A 304 13.80 -18.50 -9.83
CA ILE A 304 13.96 -17.50 -8.77
C ILE A 304 14.54 -16.24 -9.42
N PRO A 305 13.98 -15.03 -9.20
CA PRO A 305 14.75 -13.81 -9.35
C PRO A 305 15.71 -13.76 -8.14
N PHE A 306 16.96 -14.19 -8.34
CA PHE A 306 17.99 -13.95 -7.34
C PHE A 306 18.10 -12.43 -7.12
N PRO A 307 18.17 -11.94 -5.88
CA PRO A 307 18.58 -10.56 -5.67
C PRO A 307 19.95 -10.37 -6.30
N GLU A 308 20.14 -9.29 -7.06
CA GLU A 308 21.49 -8.91 -7.48
C GLU A 308 22.32 -8.73 -6.20
N PHE A 309 23.30 -9.61 -6.04
CA PHE A 309 24.25 -9.60 -4.94
C PHE A 309 25.28 -8.50 -5.19
N THR A 310 24.83 -7.25 -5.20
CA THR A 310 25.71 -6.09 -5.14
C THR A 310 26.07 -5.82 -3.68
N TRP A 311 27.31 -5.38 -3.44
CA TRP A 311 27.81 -5.03 -2.10
C TRP A 311 26.93 -4.00 -1.39
N GLU A 312 26.26 -3.15 -2.16
CA GLU A 312 25.29 -2.14 -1.73
C GLU A 312 24.00 -2.76 -1.12
N ASN A 313 23.52 -3.89 -1.68
CA ASN A 313 22.30 -4.58 -1.21
C ASN A 313 22.53 -5.50 0.00
N SER A 314 23.77 -5.94 0.24
CA SER A 314 24.14 -6.85 1.32
C SER A 314 24.79 -6.14 2.52
N GLY A 315 25.36 -4.96 2.32
CA GLY A 315 25.99 -4.15 3.35
C GLY A 315 25.05 -3.72 4.48
N GLY A 316 23.78 -3.43 4.18
CA GLY A 316 22.82 -2.95 5.19
C GLY A 316 22.48 -3.96 6.29
N ALA A 317 22.48 -5.27 5.97
CA ALA A 317 22.12 -6.32 6.93
C ALA A 317 23.24 -6.66 7.92
N LEU A 318 24.51 -6.47 7.52
CA LEU A 318 25.69 -6.76 8.35
C LEU A 318 26.27 -5.51 9.02
N LEU A 319 26.27 -4.35 8.34
CA LEU A 319 26.89 -3.14 8.87
C LEU A 319 26.09 -2.52 10.03
N ASP A 320 24.77 -2.72 10.10
CA ASP A 320 23.96 -2.16 11.19
C ASP A 320 24.17 -2.88 12.54
N VAL A 321 24.70 -4.12 12.51
CA VAL A 321 25.15 -4.84 13.71
C VAL A 321 26.47 -4.25 14.25
N PHE A 322 27.36 -3.81 13.36
CA PHE A 322 28.65 -3.22 13.73
C PHE A 322 28.58 -1.70 14.01
N SER A 323 27.63 -0.97 13.40
CA SER A 323 27.47 0.47 13.61
C SER A 323 26.99 0.83 15.03
N ARG A 324 26.21 -0.05 15.66
CA ARG A 324 25.72 0.12 17.04
C ARG A 324 26.76 -0.22 18.11
N ALA A 325 27.78 -1.01 17.79
CA ALA A 325 28.87 -1.37 18.72
C ALA A 325 29.97 -0.28 18.83
N GLY A 326 29.95 0.73 17.94
CA GLY A 326 31.03 1.72 17.82
C GLY A 326 30.78 3.12 18.39
N ARG A 327 29.55 3.48 18.80
CA ARG A 327 29.28 4.82 19.37
C ARG A 327 29.71 4.90 20.83
N LYS A 328 31.00 5.11 21.07
CA LYS A 328 31.48 5.70 22.33
C LYS A 328 31.12 7.19 22.37
N ASN A 329 30.63 7.60 23.54
CA ASN A 329 30.19 8.94 23.90
C ASN A 329 31.07 10.07 23.36
N HIS A 330 30.46 11.02 22.66
CA HIS A 330 30.94 12.40 22.61
C HIS A 330 29.85 13.35 23.11
N PRO A 331 30.18 14.29 24.01
CA PRO A 331 29.19 15.08 24.73
C PRO A 331 28.57 16.13 23.81
N THR A 332 27.30 16.38 24.09
CA THR A 332 26.46 17.47 23.60
C THR A 332 27.16 18.83 23.74
N LYS A 333 27.24 19.58 22.64
CA LYS A 333 27.35 21.05 22.69
C LYS A 333 25.99 21.65 22.35
N LYS A 334 25.41 22.34 23.34
CA LYS A 334 24.35 23.35 23.18
C LYS A 334 24.83 24.47 22.26
N GLN A 335 23.93 25.01 21.43
CA GLN A 335 23.76 26.43 21.09
C GLN A 335 22.48 26.50 20.22
N LEU A 336 21.38 26.98 20.81
CA LEU A 336 20.82 28.35 20.78
C LEU A 336 19.92 28.56 19.54
#